data_AF-A0A4P7NKR5-F1
#
_entry.id   AF-A0A4P7NKR5-F1
#
_cell.length_a   1.000
_cell.length_b   1.000
_cell.length_c   1.000
_cell.angle_alpha   90.00
_cell.angle_beta   90.00
_cell.angle_gamma   90.00
#
_symmetry.space_group_name_H-M   'P 1'
#
loop_
_entity.id
_entity.type
_entity.pdbx_description
1 polymer ?
#
loop_
_entity_poly.entity_id
_entity_poly.type
_entity_poly.pdbx_seq_one_letter_code
_entity_poly.pdbx_strand_id
1 'polypeptide(L)'
;MRSFLRDISLPTLGSILGAALLATPSLAADPSLVGYLGTFFLGDEPSVYFYLSNGNDALSFSPLNNGTPVIKPTQGTGGVRDPNIVAGGGAEAGKKWYVIGTDLDIAKTTWDLAQRNGSRGIFVWESTDLVNWQNERLVIVEDDTAGMVWAPEALWDPLMQQYMVHWASKFYPASDPGHTGAPSHTVIRYAHTSDFITFTPPQTYIDLSPTDVIDLAILPVPGSDTEFIRFMKDETLKTVFVDHGVDGLHGNFTREGGPSAIIDSGVEGPAPFWDNQVQGKAHVLLDHYGADGYWPYENAVDPTKNSGWSVSDRTNFPKNLRHGSVLPITQGLYDNLKSKFA
;
A
#
# COMPACT_ATOMS: atom_id res chain seq x y z
N MET A 1 -82.81 -21.09 -0.93
CA MET A 1 -82.10 -21.29 -2.22
C MET A 1 -80.67 -21.70 -1.90
N ARG A 2 -80.22 -22.79 -2.51
CA ARG A 2 -78.94 -23.47 -2.24
C ARG A 2 -77.75 -22.54 -2.52
N SER A 3 -76.76 -22.54 -1.63
CA SER A 3 -75.40 -22.09 -1.98
C SER A 3 -74.40 -23.08 -1.38
N PHE A 4 -73.62 -23.68 -2.27
CA PHE A 4 -72.56 -24.65 -2.01
C PHE A 4 -71.31 -23.91 -1.53
N LEU A 5 -70.81 -24.24 -0.34
CA LEU A 5 -69.43 -23.99 0.04
C LEU A 5 -68.64 -25.27 -0.29
N ARG A 6 -67.72 -25.17 -1.24
CA ARG A 6 -66.69 -26.18 -1.52
C ARG A 6 -65.40 -25.72 -0.87
N ASP A 7 -64.90 -26.52 0.07
CA ASP A 7 -63.58 -26.38 0.65
C ASP A 7 -62.50 -26.55 -0.42
N ILE A 8 -61.61 -25.57 -0.54
CA ILE A 8 -60.35 -25.68 -1.28
C ILE A 8 -59.23 -25.71 -0.25
N SER A 9 -58.69 -26.90 -0.03
CA SER A 9 -57.43 -27.11 0.69
C SER A 9 -56.28 -26.69 -0.22
N LEU A 10 -55.51 -25.68 0.20
CA LEU A 10 -54.23 -25.31 -0.42
C LEU A 10 -53.12 -26.20 0.18
N PRO A 11 -52.26 -26.83 -0.64
CA PRO A 11 -51.11 -27.55 -0.12
C PRO A 11 -50.08 -26.56 0.43
N THR A 12 -49.58 -26.86 1.63
CA THR A 12 -48.44 -26.18 2.25
C THR A 12 -47.20 -26.36 1.39
N LEU A 13 -46.73 -25.29 0.74
CA LEU A 13 -45.36 -25.25 0.19
C LEU A 13 -44.38 -25.29 1.37
N GLY A 14 -43.72 -26.43 1.54
CA GLY A 14 -42.53 -26.53 2.38
C GLY A 14 -41.40 -25.72 1.75
N SER A 15 -41.02 -24.61 2.37
CA SER A 15 -39.82 -23.86 2.03
C SER A 15 -38.60 -24.72 2.35
N ILE A 16 -37.97 -25.28 1.33
CA ILE A 16 -36.61 -25.82 1.43
C ILE A 16 -35.69 -24.59 1.47
N LEU A 17 -35.29 -24.17 2.68
CA LEU A 17 -34.12 -23.29 2.82
C LEU A 17 -32.89 -24.11 2.42
N GLY A 18 -32.53 -24.05 1.13
CA GLY A 18 -31.20 -24.41 0.70
C GLY A 18 -30.24 -23.37 1.26
N ALA A 19 -29.59 -23.68 2.38
CA ALA A 19 -28.41 -22.94 2.80
C ALA A 19 -27.35 -23.16 1.72
N ALA A 20 -27.20 -22.20 0.80
CA ALA A 20 -26.01 -22.12 -0.01
C ALA A 20 -24.84 -21.89 0.96
N LEU A 21 -24.07 -22.94 1.25
CA LEU A 21 -22.72 -22.76 1.75
C LEU A 21 -21.99 -21.96 0.68
N LEU A 22 -21.91 -20.64 0.86
CA LEU A 22 -20.89 -19.84 0.20
C LEU A 22 -19.57 -20.44 0.66
N ALA A 23 -18.90 -21.17 -0.23
CA ALA A 23 -17.53 -21.55 0.01
C ALA A 23 -16.76 -20.25 0.19
N THR A 24 -16.31 -19.98 1.42
CA THR A 24 -15.34 -18.93 1.68
C THR A 24 -14.16 -19.18 0.72
N PRO A 25 -13.74 -18.19 -0.08
CA PRO A 25 -12.58 -18.34 -0.95
C PRO A 25 -11.44 -18.91 -0.10
N SER A 26 -10.98 -20.11 -0.42
CA SER A 26 -9.82 -20.65 0.26
C SER A 26 -8.64 -19.79 -0.16
N LEU A 27 -8.07 -19.04 0.77
CA LEU A 27 -6.83 -18.26 0.66
C LEU A 27 -5.59 -19.14 0.37
N ALA A 28 -5.66 -20.08 -0.56
CA ALA A 28 -4.57 -21.00 -0.84
C ALA A 28 -3.34 -20.20 -1.27
N ALA A 29 -2.19 -20.51 -0.68
CA ALA A 29 -0.90 -19.98 -1.09
C ALA A 29 -0.68 -20.24 -2.60
N ASP A 30 -0.26 -19.23 -3.36
CA ASP A 30 -0.05 -19.35 -4.81
C ASP A 30 1.29 -20.06 -5.08
N PRO A 31 1.27 -21.32 -5.56
CA PRO A 31 2.49 -22.11 -5.74
C PRO A 31 3.39 -21.60 -6.88
N SER A 32 2.92 -20.62 -7.67
CA SER A 32 3.73 -20.00 -8.73
C SER A 32 4.73 -18.96 -8.20
N LEU A 33 4.53 -18.49 -6.96
CA LEU A 33 5.38 -17.50 -6.30
C LEU A 33 6.56 -18.18 -5.61
N VAL A 34 7.77 -17.69 -5.88
CA VAL A 34 9.03 -18.33 -5.43
C VAL A 34 9.94 -17.38 -4.65
N GLY A 35 9.53 -16.12 -4.50
CA GLY A 35 10.28 -15.10 -3.77
C GLY A 35 9.56 -13.76 -3.77
N TYR A 36 10.29 -12.75 -3.33
CA TYR A 36 9.81 -11.38 -3.14
C TYR A 36 10.85 -10.39 -3.68
N LEU A 37 10.36 -9.33 -4.32
CA LEU A 37 11.11 -8.14 -4.67
C LEU A 37 10.74 -7.02 -3.70
N GLY A 38 11.66 -6.65 -2.83
CA GLY A 38 11.58 -5.45 -2.01
C GLY A 38 12.04 -4.22 -2.77
N THR A 39 11.30 -3.13 -2.64
CA THR A 39 11.56 -1.83 -3.27
C THR A 39 11.63 -0.78 -2.18
N PHE A 40 12.80 -0.19 -1.94
CA PHE A 40 13.07 0.66 -0.77
C PHE A 40 13.89 1.89 -1.15
N PHE A 41 13.98 2.86 -0.24
CA PHE A 41 15.05 3.87 -0.27
C PHE A 41 15.97 3.71 0.95
N LEU A 42 17.13 4.35 0.89
CA LEU A 42 18.05 4.48 2.03
C LEU A 42 17.98 5.93 2.55
N GLY A 43 18.00 6.10 3.86
CA GLY A 43 17.65 7.38 4.50
C GLY A 43 18.48 8.59 4.02
N ASP A 44 19.78 8.39 3.77
CA ASP A 44 20.75 9.39 3.32
C ASP A 44 20.95 9.42 1.80
N GLU A 45 20.46 8.41 1.08
CA GLU A 45 20.56 8.27 -0.36
C GLU A 45 19.16 8.02 -0.94
N PRO A 46 18.34 9.09 -1.13
CA PRO A 46 16.94 8.98 -1.56
C PRO A 46 16.86 8.59 -3.04
N SER A 47 17.04 7.29 -3.32
CA SER A 47 16.94 6.63 -4.62
C SER A 47 16.20 5.30 -4.44
N VAL A 48 15.84 4.63 -5.54
CA VAL A 48 15.17 3.33 -5.47
C VAL A 48 16.20 2.20 -5.45
N TYR A 49 16.14 1.38 -4.42
CA TYR A 49 16.97 0.20 -4.22
C TYR A 49 16.10 -1.05 -4.23
N PHE A 50 16.56 -2.07 -4.94
CA PHE A 50 15.88 -3.35 -4.99
C PHE A 50 16.61 -4.38 -4.15
N TYR A 51 15.82 -5.20 -3.47
CA TYR A 51 16.27 -6.31 -2.66
C TYR A 51 15.50 -7.56 -3.07
N LEU A 52 16.20 -8.65 -3.33
CA LEU A 52 15.59 -9.92 -3.73
C LEU A 52 15.66 -10.90 -2.57
N SER A 53 14.55 -11.58 -2.29
CA SER A 53 14.53 -12.59 -1.24
C SER A 53 15.47 -13.76 -1.56
N ASN A 54 16.05 -14.34 -0.50
CA ASN A 54 16.89 -15.53 -0.59
C ASN A 54 16.00 -16.77 -0.66
N GLY A 55 15.61 -17.16 -1.88
CA GLY A 55 14.55 -18.14 -2.08
C GLY A 55 13.19 -17.55 -1.72
N ASN A 56 12.26 -18.39 -1.27
CA ASN A 56 10.90 -17.96 -0.89
C ASN A 56 10.79 -17.52 0.58
N ASP A 57 11.85 -16.92 1.11
CA ASP A 57 11.93 -16.49 2.51
C ASP A 57 11.56 -15.00 2.65
N ALA A 58 10.44 -14.73 3.33
CA ALA A 58 9.92 -13.38 3.58
C ALA A 58 10.78 -12.55 4.57
N LEU A 59 11.77 -13.16 5.23
CA LEU A 59 12.59 -12.54 6.28
C LEU A 59 14.07 -12.46 5.90
N SER A 60 14.42 -12.78 4.66
CA SER A 60 15.81 -12.87 4.20
C SER A 60 15.94 -12.29 2.80
N PHE A 61 16.67 -11.18 2.66
CA PHE A 61 16.84 -10.47 1.40
C PHE A 61 18.30 -10.13 1.14
N SER A 62 18.67 -10.09 -0.14
CA SER A 62 19.97 -9.64 -0.63
C SER A 62 19.80 -8.40 -1.51
N PRO A 63 20.67 -7.38 -1.40
CA PRO A 63 20.62 -6.24 -2.29
C PRO A 63 20.86 -6.68 -3.74
N LEU A 64 20.08 -6.14 -4.66
CA LEU A 64 20.37 -6.24 -6.09
C LEU A 64 21.35 -5.14 -6.51
N ASN A 65 21.90 -5.27 -7.72
CA ASN A 65 22.70 -4.25 -8.39
C ASN A 65 23.91 -3.83 -7.55
N ASN A 66 24.54 -4.80 -6.88
CA ASN A 66 25.67 -4.61 -5.96
C ASN A 66 25.40 -3.60 -4.84
N GLY A 67 24.14 -3.46 -4.40
CA GLY A 67 23.74 -2.48 -3.39
C GLY A 67 23.72 -1.02 -3.89
N THR A 68 23.87 -0.81 -5.20
CA THR A 68 23.73 0.51 -5.82
C THR A 68 22.28 0.73 -6.28
N PRO A 69 21.78 1.97 -6.31
CA PRO A 69 20.38 2.22 -6.65
C PRO A 69 20.08 1.80 -8.09
N VAL A 70 18.90 1.19 -8.28
CA VAL A 70 18.38 0.74 -9.57
C VAL A 70 17.76 1.91 -10.34
N ILE A 71 17.09 2.83 -9.63
CA ILE A 71 16.50 4.05 -10.21
C ILE A 71 17.01 5.25 -9.42
N LYS A 72 17.57 6.23 -10.13
CA LYS A 72 17.94 7.54 -9.59
C LYS A 72 17.05 8.61 -10.23
N PRO A 73 16.34 9.43 -9.44
CA PRO A 73 15.54 10.50 -9.99
C PRO A 73 16.42 11.59 -10.61
N THR A 74 15.97 12.16 -11.72
CA THR A 74 16.62 13.26 -12.44
C THR A 74 15.79 14.54 -12.45
N GLN A 75 14.54 14.48 -11.98
CA GLN A 75 13.62 15.62 -11.88
C GLN A 75 13.39 16.04 -10.42
N GLY A 76 12.52 17.03 -10.21
CA GLY A 76 12.08 17.46 -8.88
C GLY A 76 13.22 17.92 -7.98
N THR A 77 13.20 17.47 -6.74
CA THR A 77 14.26 17.71 -5.74
C THR A 77 15.55 16.92 -6.03
N GLY A 78 15.49 15.93 -6.94
CA GLY A 78 16.57 14.99 -7.22
C GLY A 78 16.71 13.88 -6.16
N GLY A 79 15.68 13.65 -5.34
CA GLY A 79 15.59 12.53 -4.41
C GLY A 79 14.19 11.90 -4.44
N VAL A 80 14.13 10.57 -4.29
CA VAL A 80 12.89 9.80 -4.20
C VAL A 80 12.86 9.03 -2.89
N ARG A 81 11.74 9.12 -2.19
CA ARG A 81 11.46 8.40 -0.94
C ARG A 81 10.19 7.58 -1.08
N ASP A 82 10.00 6.66 -0.15
CA ASP A 82 8.79 5.86 0.01
C ASP A 82 8.37 5.15 -1.31
N PRO A 83 9.27 4.44 -2.01
CA PRO A 83 8.93 3.90 -3.32
C PRO A 83 7.96 2.72 -3.20
N ASN A 84 6.85 2.82 -3.92
CA ASN A 84 5.85 1.77 -4.04
C ASN A 84 5.96 1.08 -5.39
N ILE A 85 6.14 -0.24 -5.39
CA ILE A 85 6.10 -1.05 -6.61
C ILE A 85 4.69 -1.58 -6.86
N VAL A 86 4.14 -1.22 -8.01
CA VAL A 86 2.75 -1.48 -8.39
C VAL A 86 2.73 -2.54 -9.47
N ALA A 87 2.07 -3.67 -9.20
CA ALA A 87 1.77 -4.66 -10.22
C ALA A 87 0.66 -4.14 -11.16
N GLY A 88 0.80 -4.40 -12.45
CA GLY A 88 -0.20 -4.07 -13.44
C GLY A 88 -1.57 -4.72 -13.12
N GLY A 89 -2.66 -4.01 -13.34
CA GLY A 89 -4.03 -4.50 -13.21
C GLY A 89 -4.71 -4.68 -14.56
N GLY A 90 -5.88 -5.34 -14.57
CA GLY A 90 -6.68 -5.53 -15.78
C GLY A 90 -5.86 -6.14 -16.96
N ALA A 91 -5.77 -5.41 -18.08
CA ALA A 91 -5.05 -5.86 -19.26
C ALA A 91 -3.51 -5.91 -19.08
N GLU A 92 -2.98 -5.16 -18.11
CA GLU A 92 -1.55 -5.06 -17.78
C GLU A 92 -1.10 -6.13 -16.77
N ALA A 93 -2.05 -6.88 -16.19
CA ALA A 93 -1.76 -7.92 -15.20
C ALA A 93 -0.71 -8.92 -15.70
N GLY A 94 0.36 -9.07 -14.90
CA GLY A 94 1.51 -9.93 -15.19
C GLY A 94 2.41 -9.48 -16.34
N LYS A 95 2.21 -8.27 -16.88
CA LYS A 95 2.94 -7.76 -18.06
C LYS A 95 3.60 -6.40 -17.86
N LYS A 96 3.11 -5.61 -16.90
CA LYS A 96 3.61 -4.27 -16.63
C LYS A 96 3.66 -4.01 -15.13
N TRP A 97 4.61 -3.19 -14.74
CA TRP A 97 4.83 -2.74 -13.38
C TRP A 97 5.18 -1.26 -13.39
N TYR A 98 4.85 -0.59 -12.28
CA TYR A 98 5.23 0.79 -12.04
C TYR A 98 6.03 0.88 -10.75
N VAL A 99 6.90 1.88 -10.66
CA VAL A 99 7.41 2.38 -9.39
C VAL A 99 6.95 3.82 -9.28
N ILE A 100 6.31 4.14 -8.16
CA ILE A 100 5.97 5.51 -7.79
C ILE A 100 6.68 5.88 -6.49
N GLY A 101 6.82 7.17 -6.20
CA GLY A 101 7.46 7.60 -4.96
C GLY A 101 7.36 9.10 -4.70
N THR A 102 7.65 9.47 -3.46
CA THR A 102 7.70 10.85 -2.98
C THR A 102 8.86 11.60 -3.63
N ASP A 103 8.61 12.77 -4.21
CA ASP A 103 9.68 13.68 -4.62
C ASP A 103 10.22 14.47 -3.41
N LEU A 104 11.29 13.95 -2.80
CA LEU A 104 11.92 14.56 -1.64
C LEU A 104 13.40 14.14 -1.48
N ASP A 105 14.27 15.13 -1.60
CA ASP A 105 15.63 15.11 -1.04
C ASP A 105 15.68 15.98 0.22
N ILE A 106 15.57 15.34 1.38
CA ILE A 106 15.55 16.05 2.67
C ILE A 106 16.87 16.77 2.96
N ALA A 107 18.01 16.34 2.36
CA ALA A 107 19.30 16.99 2.57
C ALA A 107 19.39 18.38 1.89
N LYS A 108 18.50 18.66 0.95
CA LYS A 108 18.39 19.96 0.25
C LYS A 108 17.34 20.90 0.83
N THR A 109 16.61 20.47 1.87
CA THR A 109 15.53 21.25 2.50
C THR A 109 15.50 21.01 4.01
N THR A 110 14.42 21.42 4.68
CA THR A 110 14.16 21.08 6.09
C THR A 110 12.82 20.37 6.20
N TRP A 111 12.59 19.64 7.29
CA TRP A 111 11.30 18.98 7.53
C TRP A 111 10.11 19.95 7.61
N ASP A 112 10.34 21.19 8.05
CA ASP A 112 9.29 22.23 8.03
C ASP A 112 8.99 22.66 6.59
N LEU A 113 10.01 23.04 5.81
CA LEU A 113 9.81 23.45 4.42
C LEU A 113 9.29 22.33 3.53
N ALA A 114 9.68 21.08 3.76
CA ALA A 114 9.19 19.92 3.02
C ALA A 114 7.71 19.63 3.28
N GLN A 115 7.15 20.05 4.42
CA GLN A 115 5.73 19.94 4.73
C GLN A 115 4.92 21.16 4.27
N ARG A 116 5.54 22.34 4.27
CA ARG A 116 4.88 23.60 3.92
C ARG A 116 4.92 23.85 2.42
N ASN A 117 6.06 23.68 1.78
CA ASN A 117 6.29 24.00 0.37
C ASN A 117 6.97 22.81 -0.34
N GLY A 118 6.57 21.60 0.04
CA GLY A 118 7.06 20.36 -0.55
C GLY A 118 6.58 20.17 -1.99
N SER A 119 7.09 19.11 -2.62
CA SER A 119 6.60 18.71 -3.94
C SER A 119 5.12 18.34 -3.86
N ARG A 120 4.39 18.69 -4.92
CA ARG A 120 2.98 18.32 -5.13
C ARG A 120 2.82 17.21 -6.18
N GLY A 121 3.96 16.64 -6.57
CA GLY A 121 4.02 15.59 -7.57
C GLY A 121 4.50 14.28 -6.99
N ILE A 122 4.17 13.22 -7.71
CA ILE A 122 4.68 11.88 -7.50
C ILE A 122 5.61 11.53 -8.65
N PHE A 123 6.69 10.83 -8.34
CA PHE A 123 7.47 10.19 -9.38
C PHE A 123 6.73 8.98 -9.94
N VAL A 124 6.95 8.69 -11.22
CA VAL A 124 6.47 7.48 -11.90
C VAL A 124 7.55 6.96 -12.84
N TRP A 125 7.84 5.67 -12.75
CA TRP A 125 8.58 4.87 -13.74
C TRP A 125 7.78 3.63 -14.09
N GLU A 126 8.05 3.05 -15.26
CA GLU A 126 7.39 1.81 -15.69
C GLU A 126 8.38 0.79 -16.24
N SER A 127 7.99 -0.49 -16.15
CA SER A 127 8.74 -1.63 -16.65
C SER A 127 7.79 -2.73 -17.14
N THR A 128 8.24 -3.53 -18.09
CA THR A 128 7.54 -4.75 -18.54
C THR A 128 8.28 -6.03 -18.16
N ASP A 129 9.34 -5.94 -17.35
CA ASP A 129 10.16 -7.08 -16.95
C ASP A 129 10.78 -6.94 -15.54
N LEU A 130 10.40 -5.91 -14.77
CA LEU A 130 10.96 -5.51 -13.46
C LEU A 130 12.44 -5.12 -13.47
N VAL A 131 13.07 -5.10 -14.63
CA VAL A 131 14.52 -4.96 -14.78
C VAL A 131 14.87 -3.67 -15.52
N ASN A 132 14.21 -3.41 -16.63
CA ASN A 132 14.41 -2.23 -17.45
C ASN A 132 13.32 -1.21 -17.11
N TRP A 133 13.72 -0.15 -16.40
CA TRP A 133 12.85 0.93 -15.95
C TRP A 133 13.01 2.16 -16.84
N GLN A 134 11.90 2.73 -17.28
CA GLN A 134 11.89 3.83 -18.26
C GLN A 134 10.81 4.87 -17.95
N ASN A 135 10.79 5.92 -18.76
CA ASN A 135 9.75 6.94 -18.80
C ASN A 135 9.54 7.65 -17.45
N GLU A 136 10.63 8.15 -16.85
CA GLU A 136 10.57 8.99 -15.65
C GLU A 136 9.63 10.19 -15.85
N ARG A 137 8.68 10.34 -14.92
CA ARG A 137 7.76 11.49 -14.86
C ARG A 137 7.64 11.96 -13.42
N LEU A 138 7.62 13.28 -13.23
CA LEU A 138 7.12 13.91 -12.01
C LEU A 138 5.71 14.46 -12.30
N VAL A 139 4.68 13.72 -11.88
CA VAL A 139 3.28 14.05 -12.17
C VAL A 139 2.69 14.83 -11.02
N ILE A 140 2.25 16.07 -11.26
CA ILE A 140 1.55 16.89 -10.26
C ILE A 140 0.15 16.33 -10.05
N VAL A 141 -0.17 15.95 -8.81
CA VAL A 141 -1.44 15.32 -8.44
C VAL A 141 -2.26 16.15 -7.46
N GLU A 142 -1.70 17.24 -6.92
CA GLU A 142 -2.40 18.18 -6.03
C GLU A 142 -2.28 19.63 -6.46
N ASP A 143 -3.24 20.44 -6.01
CA ASP A 143 -3.30 21.87 -6.27
C ASP A 143 -2.33 22.70 -5.42
N ASP A 144 -2.31 24.02 -5.61
CA ASP A 144 -1.37 24.93 -4.96
C ASP A 144 -1.63 25.14 -3.46
N THR A 145 -2.77 24.68 -2.94
CA THR A 145 -3.07 24.75 -1.50
C THR A 145 -2.43 23.63 -0.69
N ALA A 146 -1.99 22.55 -1.36
CA ALA A 146 -1.30 21.44 -0.72
C ALA A 146 0.11 21.85 -0.25
N GLY A 147 0.44 21.50 0.99
CA GLY A 147 1.78 21.67 1.53
C GLY A 147 2.78 20.65 0.99
N MET A 148 2.32 19.42 0.71
CA MET A 148 3.14 18.30 0.24
C MET A 148 2.29 17.15 -0.33
N VAL A 149 2.92 16.27 -1.09
CA VAL A 149 2.40 14.96 -1.53
C VAL A 149 3.41 13.89 -1.13
N TRP A 150 3.08 13.06 -0.14
CA TRP A 150 4.00 12.11 0.48
C TRP A 150 3.47 10.68 0.49
N ALA A 151 4.42 9.73 0.48
CA ALA A 151 4.23 8.28 0.53
C ALA A 151 3.11 7.79 -0.41
N PRO A 152 3.25 8.02 -1.73
CA PRO A 152 2.24 7.56 -2.67
C PRO A 152 2.31 6.04 -2.81
N GLU A 153 1.16 5.37 -2.71
CA GLU A 153 0.99 3.99 -3.17
C GLU A 153 -0.15 3.87 -4.16
N ALA A 154 -0.16 2.78 -4.91
CA ALA A 154 -1.26 2.48 -5.81
C ALA A 154 -1.59 0.99 -5.84
N LEU A 155 -2.87 0.71 -6.08
CA LEU A 155 -3.37 -0.63 -6.33
C LEU A 155 -4.49 -0.58 -7.37
N TRP A 156 -4.73 -1.71 -8.02
CA TRP A 156 -5.83 -1.85 -8.95
C TRP A 156 -7.16 -1.92 -8.19
N ASP A 157 -8.10 -1.04 -8.52
CA ASP A 157 -9.49 -1.11 -8.09
C ASP A 157 -10.27 -1.97 -9.09
N PRO A 158 -10.71 -3.19 -8.71
CA PRO A 158 -11.43 -4.08 -9.61
C PRO A 158 -12.86 -3.59 -9.91
N LEU A 159 -13.48 -2.74 -9.08
CA LEU A 159 -14.81 -2.20 -9.32
C LEU A 159 -14.75 -1.03 -10.31
N MET A 160 -13.71 -0.20 -10.21
CA MET A 160 -13.50 0.96 -11.08
C MET A 160 -12.73 0.61 -12.36
N GLN A 161 -12.04 -0.55 -12.39
CA GLN A 161 -11.15 -0.97 -13.48
C GLN A 161 -10.09 0.10 -13.80
N GLN A 162 -9.53 0.68 -12.74
CA GLN A 162 -8.47 1.70 -12.76
C GLN A 162 -7.58 1.51 -11.55
N TYR A 163 -6.39 2.10 -11.54
CA TYR A 163 -5.58 2.20 -10.34
C TYR A 163 -6.13 3.30 -9.44
N MET A 164 -6.32 3.00 -8.15
CA MET A 164 -6.47 4.00 -7.12
C MET A 164 -5.06 4.35 -6.62
N VAL A 165 -4.65 5.60 -6.80
CA VAL A 165 -3.39 6.13 -6.27
C VAL A 165 -3.72 7.02 -5.08
N HIS A 166 -3.05 6.81 -3.95
CA HIS A 166 -3.29 7.57 -2.73
C HIS A 166 -2.00 8.09 -2.11
N TRP A 167 -2.07 9.20 -1.37
CA TRP A 167 -0.94 9.87 -0.75
C TRP A 167 -1.38 10.68 0.47
N ALA A 168 -0.45 11.03 1.35
CA ALA A 168 -0.69 11.95 2.45
C ALA A 168 -0.50 13.41 2.01
N SER A 169 -1.36 14.31 2.49
CA SER A 169 -1.25 15.76 2.26
C SER A 169 -1.91 16.57 3.39
N LYS A 170 -1.48 17.81 3.56
CA LYS A 170 -2.15 18.83 4.40
C LYS A 170 -2.26 20.13 3.61
N PHE A 171 -3.24 20.96 3.97
CA PHE A 171 -3.63 22.08 3.12
C PHE A 171 -3.60 23.41 3.86
N TYR A 172 -3.31 24.46 3.12
CA TYR A 172 -3.38 25.85 3.56
C TYR A 172 -4.59 26.54 2.94
N PRO A 173 -5.17 27.55 3.60
CA PRO A 173 -6.22 28.35 2.97
C PRO A 173 -5.71 28.99 1.68
N ALA A 174 -6.53 29.08 0.63
CA ALA A 174 -6.18 29.77 -0.62
C ALA A 174 -5.81 31.26 -0.40
N SER A 175 -6.21 31.85 0.73
CA SER A 175 -5.80 33.20 1.15
C SER A 175 -4.38 33.29 1.73
N ASP A 176 -3.71 32.16 1.95
CA ASP A 176 -2.32 32.04 2.42
C ASP A 176 -1.47 31.27 1.40
N PRO A 177 -1.24 31.79 0.19
CA PRO A 177 -0.45 31.12 -0.84
C PRO A 177 1.03 30.97 -0.48
N GLY A 178 1.48 31.61 0.60
CA GLY A 178 2.83 31.47 1.14
C GLY A 178 2.97 30.32 2.14
N HIS A 179 1.87 29.66 2.52
CA HIS A 179 1.83 28.57 3.51
C HIS A 179 2.48 28.96 4.85
N THR A 180 2.24 30.22 5.26
CA THR A 180 2.86 30.83 6.46
C THR A 180 2.06 30.57 7.73
N GLY A 181 0.77 30.31 7.60
CA GLY A 181 -0.15 30.04 8.68
C GLY A 181 -0.11 28.59 9.18
N ALA A 182 -1.19 28.18 9.84
CA ALA A 182 -1.40 26.80 10.25
C ALA A 182 -2.06 26.01 9.10
N PRO A 183 -1.55 24.81 8.77
CA PRO A 183 -2.24 23.92 7.84
C PRO A 183 -3.46 23.26 8.49
N SER A 184 -4.25 22.55 7.69
CA SER A 184 -5.15 21.50 8.14
C SER A 184 -4.39 20.35 8.82
N HIS A 185 -5.13 19.40 9.41
CA HIS A 185 -4.58 18.09 9.68
C HIS A 185 -4.18 17.38 8.38
N THR A 186 -3.23 16.48 8.50
CA THR A 186 -2.78 15.61 7.42
C THR A 186 -3.81 14.53 7.17
N VAL A 187 -4.27 14.43 5.92
CA VAL A 187 -5.30 13.51 5.46
C VAL A 187 -4.74 12.63 4.34
N ILE A 188 -5.39 11.50 4.08
CA ILE A 188 -5.10 10.70 2.89
C ILE A 188 -5.98 11.19 1.75
N ARG A 189 -5.33 11.50 0.63
CA ARG A 189 -5.91 11.92 -0.64
C ARG A 189 -5.80 10.78 -1.64
N TYR A 190 -6.65 10.80 -2.66
CA TYR A 190 -6.58 9.81 -3.74
C TYR A 190 -7.04 10.38 -5.07
N ALA A 191 -6.60 9.73 -6.15
CA ALA A 191 -7.13 9.90 -7.50
C ALA A 191 -7.07 8.57 -8.25
N HIS A 192 -7.91 8.43 -9.27
CA HIS A 192 -7.87 7.29 -10.17
C HIS A 192 -7.06 7.60 -11.43
N THR A 193 -6.37 6.59 -11.95
CA THR A 193 -5.68 6.62 -13.24
C THR A 193 -5.73 5.26 -13.91
N SER A 194 -5.70 5.20 -15.24
CA SER A 194 -5.52 3.95 -15.99
C SER A 194 -4.10 3.77 -16.50
N ASP A 195 -3.26 4.80 -16.44
CA ASP A 195 -1.97 4.84 -17.18
C ASP A 195 -0.83 5.54 -16.42
N PHE A 196 -1.08 6.09 -15.23
CA PHE A 196 -0.14 6.93 -14.49
C PHE A 196 0.39 8.13 -15.31
N ILE A 197 -0.47 8.67 -16.17
CA ILE A 197 -0.25 9.90 -16.93
C ILE A 197 -1.41 10.85 -16.65
N THR A 198 -2.65 10.36 -16.83
CA THR A 198 -3.85 11.15 -16.61
C THR A 198 -4.53 10.69 -15.32
N PHE A 199 -4.77 11.64 -14.43
CA PHE A 199 -5.42 11.41 -13.13
C PHE A 199 -6.77 12.11 -13.09
N THR A 200 -7.74 11.50 -12.40
CA THR A 200 -8.94 12.24 -11.98
C THR A 200 -8.55 13.36 -11.02
N PRO A 201 -9.40 14.41 -10.85
CA PRO A 201 -9.19 15.37 -9.77
C PRO A 201 -9.09 14.66 -8.41
N PRO A 202 -8.15 15.07 -7.53
CA PRO A 202 -7.94 14.41 -6.26
C PRO A 202 -9.10 14.66 -5.29
N GLN A 203 -9.41 13.65 -4.48
CA GLN A 203 -10.44 13.69 -3.44
C GLN A 203 -9.87 13.24 -2.10
N THR A 204 -10.55 13.59 -1.01
CA THR A 204 -10.19 13.08 0.32
C THR A 204 -10.65 11.64 0.43
N TYR A 205 -9.73 10.73 0.73
CA TYR A 205 -10.02 9.33 0.98
C TYR A 205 -10.29 9.08 2.46
N ILE A 206 -9.37 9.53 3.32
CA ILE A 206 -9.44 9.31 4.77
C ILE A 206 -9.08 10.62 5.48
N ASP A 207 -9.99 11.09 6.31
CA ASP A 207 -9.79 12.23 7.20
C ASP A 207 -10.21 11.81 8.62
N LEU A 208 -9.22 11.66 9.50
CA LEU A 208 -9.42 11.30 10.90
C LEU A 208 -9.22 12.50 11.84
N SER A 209 -9.40 13.72 11.33
CA SER A 209 -9.22 14.96 12.12
C SER A 209 -9.93 14.87 13.48
N PRO A 210 -9.26 15.23 14.58
CA PRO A 210 -8.00 15.98 14.64
C PRO A 210 -6.72 15.12 14.62
N THR A 211 -6.79 13.84 14.26
CA THR A 211 -5.61 12.98 14.10
C THR A 211 -4.97 13.23 12.73
N ASP A 212 -3.67 13.51 12.73
CA ASP A 212 -2.85 13.51 11.51
C ASP A 212 -2.57 12.06 11.08
N VAL A 213 -2.88 11.72 9.84
CA VAL A 213 -2.65 10.39 9.28
C VAL A 213 -1.75 10.42 8.06
N ILE A 214 -0.80 9.49 8.00
CA ILE A 214 0.12 9.30 6.88
C ILE A 214 0.36 7.81 6.60
N ASP A 215 1.16 7.52 5.57
CA ASP A 215 1.67 6.18 5.25
C ASP A 215 0.57 5.12 5.19
N LEU A 216 -0.49 5.41 4.42
CA LEU A 216 -1.49 4.40 4.12
C LEU A 216 -0.85 3.33 3.22
N ALA A 217 -1.03 2.07 3.58
CA ALA A 217 -0.82 0.93 2.71
C ALA A 217 -2.05 0.02 2.72
N ILE A 218 -2.41 -0.53 1.56
CA ILE A 218 -3.62 -1.36 1.40
C ILE A 218 -3.21 -2.74 0.92
N LEU A 219 -3.57 -3.77 1.69
CA LEU A 219 -3.37 -5.17 1.35
C LEU A 219 -4.70 -5.79 0.89
N PRO A 220 -4.86 -6.11 -0.41
CA PRO A 220 -6.02 -6.86 -0.90
C PRO A 220 -6.06 -8.27 -0.29
N VAL A 221 -7.25 -8.74 0.09
CA VAL A 221 -7.44 -10.11 0.58
C VAL A 221 -7.56 -11.07 -0.62
N PRO A 222 -6.70 -12.10 -0.74
CA PRO A 222 -6.69 -12.98 -1.90
C PRO A 222 -8.04 -13.67 -2.12
N GLY A 223 -8.46 -13.74 -3.39
CA GLY A 223 -9.76 -14.33 -3.75
C GLY A 223 -10.97 -13.45 -3.48
N SER A 224 -10.77 -12.17 -3.12
CA SER A 224 -11.81 -11.16 -3.00
C SER A 224 -11.48 -9.91 -3.81
N ASP A 225 -12.48 -9.36 -4.47
CA ASP A 225 -12.38 -8.06 -5.18
C ASP A 225 -12.80 -6.89 -4.29
N THR A 226 -13.34 -7.16 -3.10
CA THR A 226 -13.95 -6.11 -2.24
C THR A 226 -13.39 -6.08 -0.83
N GLU A 227 -12.54 -7.03 -0.47
CA GLU A 227 -12.00 -7.15 0.89
C GLU A 227 -10.55 -6.68 0.97
N PHE A 228 -10.30 -5.75 1.89
CA PHE A 228 -9.02 -5.06 2.03
C PHE A 228 -8.65 -4.87 3.50
N ILE A 229 -7.36 -4.94 3.78
CA ILE A 229 -6.76 -4.58 5.07
C ILE A 229 -5.96 -3.31 4.84
N ARG A 230 -6.22 -2.26 5.63
CA ARG A 230 -5.47 -0.99 5.56
C ARG A 230 -4.57 -0.88 6.76
N PHE A 231 -3.30 -0.58 6.50
CA PHE A 231 -2.31 -0.25 7.50
C PHE A 231 -2.04 1.25 7.39
N MET A 232 -2.00 1.95 8.51
CA MET A 232 -1.84 3.39 8.50
C MET A 232 -1.13 3.88 9.74
N LYS A 233 -0.37 4.96 9.58
CA LYS A 233 0.27 5.66 10.69
C LYS A 233 -0.63 6.75 11.25
N ASP A 234 -0.88 6.70 12.55
CA ASP A 234 -1.29 7.84 13.35
C ASP A 234 -0.04 8.69 13.64
N GLU A 235 0.10 9.80 12.93
CA GLU A 235 1.24 10.71 13.08
C GLU A 235 1.12 11.56 14.35
N THR A 236 -0.06 11.65 14.97
CA THR A 236 -0.23 12.35 16.24
C THR A 236 0.30 11.50 17.41
N LEU A 237 -0.02 10.21 17.44
CA LEU A 237 0.37 9.26 18.48
C LEU A 237 1.67 8.50 18.17
N LYS A 238 2.16 8.59 16.93
CA LYS A 238 3.32 7.83 16.42
C LYS A 238 3.10 6.32 16.48
N THR A 239 1.93 5.86 16.07
CA THR A 239 1.55 4.44 16.07
C THR A 239 1.12 3.99 14.69
N VAL A 240 1.24 2.68 14.43
CA VAL A 240 0.66 2.05 13.24
C VAL A 240 -0.48 1.14 13.67
N PHE A 241 -1.59 1.14 12.94
CA PHE A 241 -2.78 0.35 13.20
C PHE A 241 -3.33 -0.30 11.92
N VAL A 242 -4.27 -1.22 12.11
CA VAL A 242 -5.01 -1.92 11.07
C VAL A 242 -6.50 -1.57 11.11
N ASP A 243 -7.08 -1.28 9.94
CA ASP A 243 -8.52 -1.33 9.72
C ASP A 243 -8.85 -2.39 8.64
N HIS A 244 -10.03 -2.98 8.72
CA HIS A 244 -10.51 -4.00 7.76
C HIS A 244 -11.85 -3.61 7.15
N GLY A 245 -12.01 -3.83 5.85
CA GLY A 245 -13.24 -3.53 5.10
C GLY A 245 -13.54 -4.60 4.06
N VAL A 246 -14.82 -4.82 3.78
CA VAL A 246 -15.33 -5.92 2.92
C VAL A 246 -16.15 -5.45 1.72
N ASP A 247 -16.45 -4.14 1.63
CA ASP A 247 -17.37 -3.54 0.67
C ASP A 247 -16.66 -2.68 -0.40
N GLY A 248 -15.40 -3.01 -0.73
CA GLY A 248 -14.59 -2.28 -1.71
C GLY A 248 -13.69 -1.21 -1.08
N LEU A 249 -12.84 -0.58 -1.90
CA LEU A 249 -11.90 0.46 -1.43
C LEU A 249 -12.61 1.66 -0.82
N HIS A 250 -13.82 2.00 -1.28
CA HIS A 250 -14.63 3.09 -0.72
C HIS A 250 -15.70 2.61 0.29
N GLY A 251 -15.64 1.34 0.69
CA GLY A 251 -16.52 0.77 1.70
C GLY A 251 -16.22 1.25 3.12
N ASN A 252 -17.00 0.77 4.08
CA ASN A 252 -16.72 1.01 5.50
C ASN A 252 -15.55 0.14 5.96
N PHE A 253 -14.66 0.75 6.73
CA PHE A 253 -13.54 0.07 7.37
C PHE A 253 -13.68 0.14 8.89
N THR A 254 -13.38 -0.96 9.57
CA THR A 254 -13.52 -1.10 11.02
C THR A 254 -12.16 -1.36 11.65
N ARG A 255 -11.86 -0.61 12.72
CA ARG A 255 -10.72 -0.91 13.60
C ARG A 255 -11.12 -1.89 14.68
N GLU A 256 -10.79 -3.16 14.49
CA GLU A 256 -10.97 -4.17 15.54
C GLU A 256 -10.09 -3.84 16.76
N GLY A 257 -10.65 -3.99 17.96
CA GLY A 257 -10.05 -3.51 19.22
C GLY A 257 -10.34 -2.05 19.57
N GLY A 258 -10.97 -1.28 18.67
CA GLY A 258 -11.37 0.11 18.90
C GLY A 258 -10.27 1.15 18.59
N PRO A 259 -10.54 2.46 18.81
CA PRO A 259 -9.66 3.54 18.33
C PRO A 259 -8.22 3.52 18.85
N SER A 260 -7.99 2.95 20.04
CA SER A 260 -6.65 2.83 20.65
C SER A 260 -5.90 1.55 20.27
N ALA A 261 -6.49 0.68 19.47
CA ALA A 261 -5.82 -0.54 19.02
C ALA A 261 -4.75 -0.19 17.98
N ILE A 262 -3.56 -0.75 18.17
CA ILE A 262 -2.37 -0.51 17.35
C ILE A 262 -1.61 -1.82 17.18
N ILE A 263 -0.75 -1.88 16.16
CA ILE A 263 0.30 -2.89 16.03
C ILE A 263 1.48 -2.52 16.92
N ASP A 264 2.01 -1.31 16.75
CA ASP A 264 3.18 -0.83 17.50
C ASP A 264 3.27 0.71 17.51
N SER A 265 4.19 1.23 18.31
CA SER A 265 4.49 2.66 18.49
C SER A 265 5.94 2.98 18.16
N GLY A 266 6.23 4.23 17.79
CA GLY A 266 7.56 4.66 17.35
C GLY A 266 7.95 4.13 15.96
N VAL A 267 6.94 3.81 15.15
CA VAL A 267 7.07 3.20 13.82
C VAL A 267 6.29 3.96 12.75
N GLU A 268 6.66 3.77 11.49
CA GLU A 268 6.02 4.38 10.33
C GLU A 268 6.08 3.47 9.09
N GLY A 269 5.55 3.95 7.96
CA GLY A 269 5.72 3.31 6.66
C GLY A 269 5.36 1.83 6.56
N PRO A 270 4.13 1.40 6.93
CA PRO A 270 3.77 -0.01 6.83
C PRO A 270 3.87 -0.52 5.39
N ALA A 271 4.59 -1.63 5.18
CA ALA A 271 4.65 -2.34 3.90
C ALA A 271 4.11 -3.77 4.05
N PRO A 272 2.77 -3.96 3.92
CA PRO A 272 2.14 -5.26 4.12
C PRO A 272 2.24 -6.15 2.87
N PHE A 273 2.40 -7.46 3.08
CA PHE A 273 2.38 -8.46 2.00
C PHE A 273 2.00 -9.85 2.53
N TRP A 274 1.43 -10.69 1.68
CA TRP A 274 1.08 -12.07 2.03
C TRP A 274 2.30 -12.99 2.01
N ASP A 275 2.30 -13.99 2.90
CA ASP A 275 3.27 -15.07 2.87
C ASP A 275 2.95 -16.05 1.72
N ASN A 276 3.93 -16.26 0.84
CA ASN A 276 3.82 -17.16 -0.31
C ASN A 276 3.72 -18.64 0.07
N GLN A 277 4.08 -19.03 1.30
CA GLN A 277 4.20 -20.42 1.73
C GLN A 277 3.13 -20.81 2.75
N VAL A 278 2.69 -19.88 3.58
CA VAL A 278 1.74 -20.10 4.67
C VAL A 278 0.44 -19.35 4.39
N GLN A 279 -0.59 -20.11 4.01
CA GLN A 279 -1.94 -19.59 3.78
C GLN A 279 -2.45 -18.79 4.99
N GLY A 280 -2.97 -17.59 4.72
CA GLY A 280 -3.54 -16.70 5.72
C GLY A 280 -2.52 -15.96 6.60
N LYS A 281 -1.23 -16.26 6.45
CA LYS A 281 -0.17 -15.49 7.10
C LYS A 281 0.17 -14.26 6.28
N ALA A 282 0.20 -13.11 6.94
CA ALA A 282 0.70 -11.86 6.37
C ALA A 282 1.91 -11.37 7.15
N HIS A 283 2.73 -10.60 6.45
CA HIS A 283 3.83 -9.82 6.99
C HIS A 283 3.52 -8.33 6.82
N VAL A 284 4.07 -7.51 7.71
CA VAL A 284 4.15 -6.05 7.52
C VAL A 284 5.52 -5.59 7.96
N LEU A 285 6.23 -4.87 7.09
CA LEU A 285 7.44 -4.17 7.50
C LEU A 285 7.04 -2.84 8.12
N LEU A 286 7.58 -2.50 9.30
CA LEU A 286 7.37 -1.22 9.95
C LEU A 286 8.72 -0.49 10.09
N ASP A 287 8.83 0.73 9.57
CA ASP A 287 10.06 1.52 9.62
C ASP A 287 10.20 2.08 11.03
N HIS A 288 11.15 1.54 11.79
CA HIS A 288 11.58 2.11 13.06
C HIS A 288 12.45 3.32 12.75
N TYR A 289 11.82 4.43 12.40
CA TYR A 289 12.49 5.60 11.82
C TYR A 289 13.55 6.25 12.72
N GLY A 290 13.47 6.03 14.04
CA GLY A 290 14.48 6.42 15.03
C GLY A 290 15.59 5.38 15.28
N ALA A 291 15.56 4.23 14.61
CA ALA A 291 16.47 3.10 14.76
C ALA A 291 17.06 2.67 13.40
N ASP A 292 17.31 1.36 13.22
CA ASP A 292 17.98 0.77 12.05
C ASP A 292 17.04 0.39 10.89
N GLY A 293 15.94 1.14 10.71
CA GLY A 293 15.01 1.01 9.59
C GLY A 293 13.95 -0.07 9.78
N TYR A 294 13.60 -0.77 8.70
CA TYR A 294 12.51 -1.74 8.69
C TYR A 294 12.72 -2.94 9.60
N TRP A 295 11.68 -3.24 10.37
CA TRP A 295 11.54 -4.50 11.12
C TRP A 295 10.34 -5.26 10.56
N PRO A 296 10.48 -6.55 10.19
CA PRO A 296 9.37 -7.40 9.79
C PRO A 296 8.54 -7.81 11.00
N TYR A 297 7.23 -7.74 10.85
CA TYR A 297 6.22 -8.28 11.77
C TYR A 297 5.40 -9.32 11.01
N GLU A 298 4.89 -10.32 11.73
CA GLU A 298 4.02 -11.34 11.16
C GLU A 298 2.74 -11.53 11.97
N ASN A 299 1.67 -11.90 11.27
CA ASN A 299 0.43 -12.40 11.84
C ASN A 299 -0.04 -13.61 11.02
N ALA A 300 0.00 -14.79 11.65
CA ALA A 300 -0.33 -16.07 11.02
C ALA A 300 -1.77 -16.54 11.30
N VAL A 301 -2.56 -15.76 12.05
CA VAL A 301 -3.89 -16.16 12.51
C VAL A 301 -4.97 -15.31 11.87
N ASP A 302 -4.86 -13.99 12.03
CA ASP A 302 -5.89 -13.05 11.58
C ASP A 302 -5.28 -11.66 11.37
N PRO A 303 -4.72 -11.39 10.18
CA PRO A 303 -4.09 -10.10 9.87
C PRO A 303 -5.10 -8.95 9.74
N THR A 304 -6.41 -9.21 9.80
CA THR A 304 -7.45 -8.16 9.81
C THR A 304 -7.54 -7.42 11.16
N LYS A 305 -6.85 -7.94 12.19
CA LYS A 305 -6.86 -7.42 13.55
C LYS A 305 -5.58 -6.69 13.90
N ASN A 306 -5.70 -5.73 14.82
CA ASN A 306 -4.54 -5.06 15.42
C ASN A 306 -3.75 -6.00 16.35
N SER A 307 -4.45 -6.91 17.03
CA SER A 307 -3.80 -7.92 17.86
C SER A 307 -3.23 -9.07 17.03
N GLY A 308 -2.15 -9.70 17.52
CA GLY A 308 -1.55 -10.88 16.89
C GLY A 308 -0.36 -10.61 15.99
N TRP A 309 -0.07 -9.34 15.67
CA TRP A 309 1.19 -8.96 15.04
C TRP A 309 2.34 -9.05 16.04
N SER A 310 3.43 -9.69 15.64
CA SER A 310 4.65 -9.79 16.46
C SER A 310 5.90 -9.65 15.60
N VAL A 311 6.96 -9.07 16.18
CA VAL A 311 8.25 -8.88 15.48
C VAL A 311 8.80 -10.27 15.10
N SER A 312 9.11 -10.45 13.81
CA SER A 312 9.71 -11.67 13.28
C SER A 312 11.21 -11.74 13.58
N ASP A 313 11.84 -12.90 13.31
CA ASP A 313 13.29 -13.01 13.35
C ASP A 313 13.94 -12.10 12.30
N ARG A 314 14.88 -11.28 12.75
CA ARG A 314 15.58 -10.26 11.96
C ARG A 314 17.01 -10.65 11.60
N THR A 315 17.46 -11.84 12.00
CA THR A 315 18.86 -12.27 11.85
C THR A 315 19.35 -12.16 10.40
N ASN A 316 18.49 -12.47 9.44
CA ASN A 316 18.82 -12.42 8.01
C ASN A 316 18.14 -11.24 7.26
N PHE A 317 17.41 -10.37 7.97
CA PHE A 317 16.73 -9.24 7.36
C PHE A 317 17.70 -8.05 7.22
N PRO A 318 17.78 -7.37 6.05
CA PRO A 318 18.68 -6.25 5.87
C PRO A 318 18.36 -5.09 6.81
N LYS A 319 19.40 -4.35 7.21
CA LYS A 319 19.27 -3.14 8.03
C LYS A 319 19.22 -1.89 7.16
N ASN A 320 18.73 -0.81 7.74
CA ASN A 320 18.68 0.55 7.20
C ASN A 320 17.76 0.74 5.98
N LEU A 321 17.03 -0.29 5.57
CA LEU A 321 15.92 -0.12 4.62
C LEU A 321 14.86 0.78 5.23
N ARG A 322 14.41 1.77 4.48
CA ARG A 322 13.36 2.71 4.91
C ARG A 322 12.09 2.49 4.08
N HIS A 323 11.04 3.22 4.44
CA HIS A 323 9.69 3.10 3.87
C HIS A 323 9.69 2.74 2.38
N GLY A 324 9.00 1.67 2.01
CA GLY A 324 8.90 1.16 0.65
C GLY A 324 7.86 0.05 0.56
N SER A 325 8.07 -0.96 -0.28
CA SER A 325 7.06 -1.97 -0.59
C SER A 325 7.67 -3.32 -0.96
N VAL A 326 6.86 -4.39 -0.93
CA VAL A 326 7.27 -5.75 -1.26
C VAL A 326 6.30 -6.38 -2.26
N LEU A 327 6.83 -6.86 -3.38
CA LEU A 327 6.08 -7.56 -4.42
C LEU A 327 6.44 -9.05 -4.43
N PRO A 328 5.49 -9.98 -4.20
CA PRO A 328 5.75 -11.39 -4.47
C PRO A 328 5.92 -11.65 -5.96
N ILE A 329 6.85 -12.53 -6.33
CA ILE A 329 7.27 -12.73 -7.72
C ILE A 329 7.34 -14.21 -8.12
N THR A 330 7.08 -14.45 -9.41
CA THR A 330 7.17 -15.78 -10.03
C THR A 330 8.61 -16.15 -10.39
N GLN A 331 8.83 -17.42 -10.72
CA GLN A 331 10.16 -17.92 -11.10
C GLN A 331 10.79 -17.14 -12.26
N GLY A 332 10.01 -16.81 -13.30
CA GLY A 332 10.54 -16.06 -14.45
C GLY A 332 11.02 -14.66 -14.07
N LEU A 333 10.28 -13.95 -13.22
CA LEU A 333 10.67 -12.63 -12.73
C LEU A 333 11.89 -12.72 -11.80
N TYR A 334 11.91 -13.72 -10.92
CA TYR A 334 13.04 -13.99 -10.02
C TYR A 334 14.34 -14.22 -10.80
N ASP A 335 14.29 -15.04 -11.84
CA ASP A 335 15.45 -15.34 -12.68
C ASP A 335 15.89 -14.14 -13.52
N ASN A 336 14.95 -13.35 -14.05
CA ASN A 336 15.26 -12.10 -14.77
C ASN A 336 16.03 -11.11 -13.88
N LEU A 337 15.53 -10.89 -12.65
CA LEU A 337 16.16 -10.00 -11.67
C LEU A 337 17.57 -10.50 -11.30
N LYS A 338 17.73 -11.79 -11.00
CA LYS A 338 19.05 -12.37 -10.75
C LYS A 338 19.97 -12.22 -11.94
N SER A 339 19.53 -12.56 -13.14
CA SER A 339 20.39 -12.52 -14.32
C SER A 339 20.87 -11.11 -14.67
N LYS A 340 20.07 -10.07 -14.41
CA LYS A 340 20.48 -8.69 -14.66
C LYS A 340 21.42 -8.17 -13.59
N PHE A 341 21.04 -8.36 -12.34
CA PHE A 341 21.57 -7.61 -11.20
C PHE A 341 22.52 -8.41 -10.31
N ALA A 342 22.85 -9.66 -10.70
CA ALA A 342 23.83 -10.52 -10.02
C ALA A 342 25.21 -9.90 -9.86
#